data_AF-A0A441E458-F1
#
_entry.id   AF-A0A441E458-F1
#
_cell.length_a   1.000
_cell.length_b   1.000
_cell.length_c   1.000
_cell.angle_alpha   90.00
_cell.angle_beta   90.00
_cell.angle_gamma   90.00
#
_symmetry.space_group_name_H-M   'P 1'
#
loop_
_entity.id
_entity.type
_entity.pdbx_description
1 polymer ?
#
loop_
_entity_poly.entity_id
_entity_poly.type
_entity_poly.pdbx_seq_one_letter_code
_entity_poly.pdbx_strand_id
1 'polypeptide(L)'
;MTNKVHADSLKTRIAHEKSAARMNENNIKKLEKTATFFAQDAVASFLDTLNVEADFANKSALTNERFDVYSIDSMCSILQFALNAISIDSLKTNVAEVIQTAIKLNDAELTFTQDDAVCALDKSMKIADKAKASLIVRRKTHFDSAKRHAQMTINAMLALRALEATAKNTYKLADNELVTRLKERFAAL
;
A
#
# COMPACT_ATOMS: atom_id res chain seq x y z
N MET A 1 15.36 -21.40 -8.44
CA MET A 1 13.89 -21.30 -8.26
C MET A 1 13.63 -20.24 -7.22
N THR A 2 12.90 -19.18 -7.55
CA THR A 2 12.50 -18.15 -6.59
C THR A 2 11.51 -18.75 -5.59
N ASN A 3 11.71 -18.51 -4.30
CA ASN A 3 10.82 -18.99 -3.26
C ASN A 3 9.53 -18.15 -3.28
N LYS A 4 8.35 -18.78 -3.32
CA LYS A 4 7.06 -18.08 -3.53
C LYS A 4 6.26 -17.97 -2.22
N VAL A 5 6.97 -17.73 -1.12
CA VAL A 5 6.42 -17.77 0.26
C VAL A 5 5.24 -16.83 0.45
N HIS A 6 5.26 -15.63 -0.14
CA HIS A 6 4.16 -14.67 -0.01
C HIS A 6 2.90 -15.12 -0.76
N ALA A 7 3.07 -15.78 -1.91
CA ALA A 7 1.96 -16.40 -2.62
C ALA A 7 1.38 -17.58 -1.84
N ASP A 8 2.24 -18.37 -1.19
CA ASP A 8 1.79 -19.49 -0.35
C ASP A 8 1.09 -19.02 0.93
N SER A 9 1.52 -17.92 1.55
CA SER A 9 0.80 -17.28 2.66
C SER A 9 -0.62 -16.86 2.27
N LEU A 10 -0.79 -16.30 1.06
CA LEU A 10 -2.11 -15.97 0.50
C LEU A 10 -2.96 -17.23 0.23
N LYS A 11 -2.38 -18.31 -0.28
CA LYS A 11 -3.09 -19.58 -0.49
C LYS A 11 -3.60 -20.18 0.82
N THR A 12 -2.76 -20.17 1.86
CA THR A 12 -3.16 -20.60 3.22
C THR A 12 -4.34 -19.78 3.73
N ARG A 13 -4.30 -18.46 3.54
CA ARG A 13 -5.41 -17.59 3.89
C ARG A 13 -6.68 -17.92 3.12
N ILE A 14 -6.59 -18.10 1.79
CA ILE A 14 -7.74 -18.43 0.93
C ILE A 14 -8.40 -19.73 1.41
N ALA A 15 -7.61 -20.76 1.69
CA ALA A 15 -8.10 -22.04 2.20
C ALA A 15 -8.88 -21.87 3.52
N HIS A 16 -8.33 -21.11 4.47
CA HIS A 16 -9.00 -20.81 5.73
C HIS A 16 -10.32 -20.05 5.51
N GLU A 17 -10.32 -18.98 4.69
CA GLU A 17 -11.53 -18.16 4.50
C GLU A 17 -12.64 -18.95 3.79
N LYS A 18 -12.28 -19.84 2.86
CA LYS A 18 -13.22 -20.80 2.24
C LYS A 18 -13.79 -21.78 3.27
N SER A 19 -12.96 -22.35 4.15
CA SER A 19 -13.43 -23.31 5.15
C SER A 19 -14.28 -22.67 6.26
N ALA A 20 -14.00 -21.42 6.60
CA ALA A 20 -14.71 -20.71 7.66
C ALA A 20 -16.04 -20.07 7.20
N ALA A 21 -16.28 -19.98 5.88
CA ALA A 21 -17.44 -19.31 5.27
C ALA A 21 -17.67 -17.85 5.76
N ARG A 22 -16.61 -17.18 6.25
CA ARG A 22 -16.69 -15.82 6.83
C ARG A 22 -16.55 -14.70 5.80
N MET A 23 -16.03 -15.02 4.61
CA MET A 23 -15.66 -14.04 3.60
C MET A 23 -16.53 -14.19 2.34
N ASN A 24 -16.95 -13.06 1.77
CA ASN A 24 -17.70 -13.09 0.51
C ASN A 24 -16.82 -13.54 -0.67
N GLU A 25 -17.47 -14.05 -1.71
CA GLU A 25 -16.80 -14.60 -2.90
C GLU A 25 -15.93 -13.57 -3.63
N ASN A 26 -16.34 -12.30 -3.65
CA ASN A 26 -15.58 -11.23 -4.28
C ASN A 26 -14.22 -10.99 -3.62
N ASN A 27 -14.16 -11.03 -2.29
CA ASN A 27 -12.90 -10.90 -1.55
C ASN A 27 -12.02 -12.14 -1.71
N ILE A 28 -12.61 -13.33 -1.81
CA ILE A 28 -11.87 -14.55 -2.15
C ILE A 28 -11.23 -14.43 -3.54
N LYS A 29 -11.99 -13.99 -4.56
CA LYS A 29 -11.47 -13.75 -5.92
C LYS A 29 -10.33 -12.73 -5.94
N LYS A 30 -10.41 -11.66 -5.12
CA LYS A 30 -9.30 -10.70 -4.96
C LYS A 30 -8.05 -11.37 -4.41
N LEU A 31 -8.18 -12.17 -3.35
CA LEU A 31 -7.05 -12.90 -2.78
C LEU A 31 -6.44 -13.88 -3.78
N GLU A 32 -7.25 -14.62 -4.55
CA GLU A 32 -6.78 -15.55 -5.59
C GLU A 32 -6.02 -14.82 -6.71
N LYS A 33 -6.53 -13.67 -7.17
CA LYS A 33 -5.84 -12.83 -8.16
C LYS A 33 -4.51 -12.32 -7.62
N THR A 34 -4.47 -11.87 -6.36
CA THR A 34 -3.23 -11.42 -5.71
C THR A 34 -2.24 -12.57 -5.54
N ALA A 35 -2.69 -13.76 -5.13
CA ALA A 35 -1.83 -14.93 -5.00
C ALA A 35 -1.18 -15.30 -6.34
N THR A 36 -1.94 -15.21 -7.43
CA THR A 36 -1.42 -15.44 -8.79
C THR A 36 -0.38 -14.40 -9.18
N PHE A 37 -0.61 -13.13 -8.86
CA PHE A 37 0.34 -12.05 -9.13
C PHE A 37 1.64 -12.22 -8.31
N PHE A 38 1.53 -12.54 -7.02
CA PHE A 38 2.67 -12.73 -6.13
C PHE A 38 3.47 -14.00 -6.46
N ALA A 39 2.86 -14.95 -7.18
CA ALA A 39 3.54 -16.14 -7.67
C ALA A 39 4.37 -15.90 -8.95
N GLN A 40 4.34 -14.69 -9.54
CA GLN A 40 5.21 -14.35 -10.67
C GLN A 40 6.65 -14.18 -10.18
N ASP A 41 7.63 -14.76 -10.89
CA ASP A 41 9.02 -14.83 -10.41
C ASP A 41 9.63 -13.43 -10.16
N ALA A 42 9.31 -12.46 -11.01
CA ALA A 42 9.75 -11.08 -10.84
C ALA A 42 9.16 -10.44 -9.57
N VAL A 43 7.89 -10.71 -9.26
CA VAL A 43 7.22 -10.15 -8.08
C VAL A 43 7.73 -10.81 -6.81
N ALA A 44 7.84 -12.14 -6.80
CA ALA A 44 8.38 -12.88 -5.65
C ALA A 44 9.82 -12.45 -5.32
N SER A 45 10.69 -12.36 -6.34
CA SER A 45 12.08 -11.90 -6.17
C SER A 45 12.14 -10.47 -5.63
N PHE A 46 11.24 -9.61 -6.08
CA PHE A 46 11.17 -8.23 -5.60
C PHE A 46 10.70 -8.15 -4.14
N LEU A 47 9.68 -8.92 -3.76
CA LEU A 47 9.21 -9.02 -2.37
C LEU A 47 10.29 -9.56 -1.43
N ASP A 48 11.09 -10.54 -1.88
CA ASP A 48 12.24 -11.06 -1.14
C ASP A 48 13.30 -9.97 -0.92
N THR A 49 13.61 -9.18 -1.97
CA THR A 49 14.56 -8.06 -1.88
C THR A 49 14.10 -7.00 -0.88
N LEU A 50 12.79 -6.76 -0.80
CA LEU A 50 12.20 -5.84 0.16
C LEU A 50 12.14 -6.41 1.59
N ASN A 51 12.47 -7.69 1.80
CA ASN A 51 12.32 -8.37 3.08
C ASN A 51 10.90 -8.27 3.66
N VAL A 52 9.88 -8.46 2.81
CA VAL A 52 8.48 -8.53 3.24
C VAL A 52 8.28 -9.81 4.05
N GLU A 53 7.57 -9.73 5.17
CA GLU A 53 7.30 -10.89 6.01
C GLU A 53 6.58 -11.99 5.22
N ALA A 54 7.12 -13.21 5.25
CA ALA A 54 6.56 -14.34 4.52
C ALA A 54 5.09 -14.60 4.87
N ASP A 55 4.70 -14.39 6.13
CA ASP A 55 3.35 -14.63 6.64
C ASP A 55 2.47 -13.36 6.75
N PHE A 56 2.81 -12.28 6.02
CA PHE A 56 2.13 -10.99 6.11
C PHE A 56 0.61 -11.09 5.92
N ALA A 57 0.11 -12.05 5.12
CA ALA A 57 -1.31 -12.16 4.84
C ALA A 57 -2.12 -12.68 6.04
N ASN A 58 -1.48 -13.39 6.96
CA ASN A 58 -2.12 -14.01 8.13
C ASN A 58 -1.87 -13.25 9.44
N LYS A 59 -0.95 -12.29 9.46
CA LYS A 59 -0.67 -11.41 10.61
C LYS A 59 -0.97 -9.94 10.27
N SER A 60 -1.83 -9.29 11.06
CA SER A 60 -1.95 -7.83 11.08
C SER A 60 -0.78 -7.28 11.87
N ALA A 61 -0.02 -6.35 11.25
CA ALA A 61 1.08 -5.65 11.89
C ALA A 61 0.68 -4.82 13.14
N LEU A 62 -0.63 -4.63 13.41
CA LEU A 62 -1.12 -3.75 14.46
C LEU A 62 -2.11 -4.37 15.45
N THR A 63 -2.84 -5.45 15.11
CA THR A 63 -4.02 -5.86 15.91
C THR A 63 -4.16 -7.35 16.21
N ASN A 64 -3.20 -8.22 15.87
CA ASN A 64 -3.36 -9.68 15.97
C ASN A 64 -4.58 -10.22 15.16
N GLU A 65 -5.19 -9.38 14.33
CA GLU A 65 -6.21 -9.72 13.33
C GLU A 65 -5.51 -10.11 12.02
N ARG A 66 -6.24 -10.57 11.01
CA ARG A 66 -5.64 -10.79 9.67
C ARG A 66 -5.46 -9.46 8.94
N PHE A 67 -4.42 -9.37 8.11
CA PHE A 67 -4.17 -8.19 7.29
C PHE A 67 -5.36 -7.92 6.35
N ASP A 68 -5.82 -6.68 6.19
CA ASP A 68 -7.06 -6.41 5.46
C ASP A 68 -6.94 -6.70 3.94
N VAL A 69 -7.97 -7.31 3.32
CA VAL A 69 -7.95 -7.71 1.90
C VAL A 69 -7.78 -6.50 0.97
N TYR A 70 -8.34 -5.35 1.33
CA TYR A 70 -8.19 -4.14 0.52
C TYR A 70 -6.80 -3.53 0.66
N SER A 71 -6.15 -3.71 1.81
CA SER A 71 -4.73 -3.38 1.99
C SER A 71 -3.84 -4.26 1.10
N ILE A 72 -4.14 -5.56 0.99
CA ILE A 72 -3.47 -6.48 0.03
C ILE A 72 -3.68 -6.02 -1.42
N ASP A 73 -4.90 -5.65 -1.76
CA ASP A 73 -5.26 -5.15 -3.09
C ASP A 73 -4.56 -3.81 -3.39
N SER A 74 -4.29 -2.97 -2.39
CA SER A 74 -3.40 -1.80 -2.51
C SER A 74 -1.93 -2.21 -2.70
N MET A 75 -1.42 -3.22 -1.99
CA MET A 75 -0.05 -3.74 -2.21
C MET A 75 0.16 -4.16 -3.66
N CYS A 76 -0.81 -4.90 -4.25
CA CYS A 76 -0.78 -5.27 -5.67
C CYS A 76 -0.66 -4.05 -6.58
N SER A 77 -1.49 -3.03 -6.37
CA SER A 77 -1.46 -1.81 -7.18
C SER A 77 -0.12 -1.07 -7.06
N ILE A 78 0.46 -0.99 -5.86
CA ILE A 78 1.78 -0.38 -5.62
C ILE A 78 2.87 -1.12 -6.38
N LEU A 79 2.94 -2.45 -6.21
CA LEU A 79 3.94 -3.29 -6.85
C LEU A 79 3.81 -3.28 -8.38
N GLN A 80 2.60 -3.38 -8.90
CA GLN A 80 2.34 -3.30 -10.34
C GLN A 80 2.85 -1.97 -10.92
N PHE A 81 2.62 -0.86 -10.21
CA PHE A 81 3.11 0.44 -10.66
C PHE A 81 4.63 0.54 -10.55
N ALA A 82 5.23 0.11 -9.44
CA ALA A 82 6.68 0.14 -9.23
C ALA A 82 7.45 -0.76 -10.22
N LEU A 83 6.86 -1.89 -10.63
CA LEU A 83 7.43 -2.83 -11.60
C LEU A 83 7.05 -2.50 -13.05
N ASN A 84 6.48 -1.32 -13.32
CA ASN A 84 6.07 -0.87 -14.66
C ASN A 84 5.07 -1.83 -15.37
N ALA A 85 4.23 -2.52 -14.60
CA ALA A 85 3.19 -3.39 -15.15
C ALA A 85 1.88 -2.64 -15.48
N ILE A 86 1.69 -1.43 -14.93
CA ILE A 86 0.52 -0.57 -15.16
C ILE A 86 0.95 0.90 -15.30
N SER A 87 0.17 1.74 -15.98
CA SER A 87 0.37 3.20 -16.02
C SER A 87 -0.16 3.89 -14.76
N ILE A 88 0.11 5.18 -14.57
CA ILE A 88 -0.50 5.95 -13.46
C ILE A 88 -2.02 6.01 -13.58
N ASP A 89 -2.59 6.08 -14.79
CA ASP A 89 -4.05 6.11 -15.00
C ASP A 89 -4.72 4.80 -14.55
N SER A 90 -3.97 3.70 -14.54
CA SER A 90 -4.39 2.40 -14.06
C SER A 90 -4.09 2.18 -12.57
N LEU A 91 -3.24 3.02 -11.97
CA LEU A 91 -2.99 3.00 -10.54
C LEU A 91 -4.25 3.50 -9.83
N LYS A 92 -4.64 2.81 -8.77
CA LYS A 92 -5.74 3.26 -7.91
C LYS A 92 -5.46 4.67 -7.44
N THR A 93 -6.34 5.60 -7.78
CA THR A 93 -6.23 7.02 -7.40
C THR A 93 -5.92 7.17 -5.91
N ASN A 94 -6.70 6.49 -5.05
CA ASN A 94 -6.50 6.52 -3.59
C ASN A 94 -5.14 5.99 -3.08
N VAL A 95 -4.36 5.34 -3.94
CA VAL A 95 -2.98 4.91 -3.68
C VAL A 95 -2.00 5.96 -4.19
N ALA A 96 -2.20 6.45 -5.43
CA ALA A 96 -1.33 7.41 -6.08
C ALA A 96 -1.16 8.72 -5.27
N GLU A 97 -2.26 9.29 -4.80
CA GLU A 97 -2.25 10.58 -4.06
C GLU A 97 -1.54 10.47 -2.71
N VAL A 98 -1.71 9.34 -2.02
CA VAL A 98 -1.07 9.07 -0.72
C VAL A 98 0.44 8.89 -0.89
N ILE A 99 0.89 8.14 -1.90
CA ILE A 99 2.32 7.91 -2.14
C ILE A 99 3.03 9.20 -2.56
N GLN A 100 2.44 9.96 -3.50
CA GLN A 100 3.03 11.23 -3.92
C GLN A 100 3.12 12.23 -2.75
N THR A 101 2.10 12.26 -1.88
CA THR A 101 2.14 13.08 -0.66
C THR A 101 3.28 12.64 0.26
N ALA A 102 3.44 11.34 0.50
CA ALA A 102 4.53 10.82 1.33
C ALA A 102 5.91 11.15 0.75
N ILE A 103 6.10 11.03 -0.57
CA ILE A 103 7.33 11.39 -1.28
C ILE A 103 7.62 12.89 -1.12
N LYS A 104 6.66 13.76 -1.43
CA LYS A 104 6.86 15.22 -1.37
C LYS A 104 7.15 15.72 0.04
N LEU A 105 6.49 15.16 1.05
CA LEU A 105 6.78 15.50 2.44
C LEU A 105 8.17 15.01 2.84
N ASN A 106 8.55 13.79 2.45
CA ASN A 106 9.89 13.27 2.72
C ASN A 106 10.99 14.11 2.07
N ASP A 107 10.81 14.52 0.81
CA ASP A 107 11.79 15.35 0.08
C ASP A 107 11.90 16.78 0.65
N ALA A 108 10.85 17.24 1.35
CA ALA A 108 10.86 18.49 2.11
C ALA A 108 11.29 18.30 3.58
N GLU A 109 11.79 17.12 3.96
CA GLU A 109 12.17 16.75 5.33
C GLU A 109 11.03 16.90 6.36
N LEU A 110 9.79 16.82 5.90
CA LEU A 110 8.59 16.87 6.73
C LEU A 110 8.06 15.47 7.02
N THR A 111 7.61 15.30 8.25
CA THR A 111 7.02 14.05 8.71
C THR A 111 5.68 13.76 8.02
N PHE A 112 5.50 12.54 7.52
CA PHE A 112 4.25 12.07 6.97
C PHE A 112 3.35 11.48 8.06
N THR A 113 2.09 11.88 8.11
CA THR A 113 1.13 11.40 9.11
C THR A 113 -0.09 10.75 8.48
N GLN A 114 -0.86 10.03 9.30
CA GLN A 114 -2.15 9.50 8.86
C GLN A 114 -3.10 10.60 8.38
N ASP A 115 -3.13 11.76 9.05
CA ASP A 115 -4.00 12.87 8.66
C ASP A 115 -3.59 13.48 7.32
N ASP A 116 -2.30 13.50 6.99
CA ASP A 116 -1.82 13.92 5.67
C ASP A 116 -2.35 12.98 4.57
N ALA A 117 -2.35 11.66 4.84
CA ALA A 117 -2.93 10.67 3.93
C ALA A 117 -4.45 10.84 3.79
N VAL A 118 -5.17 11.19 4.87
CA VAL A 118 -6.61 11.50 4.77
C VAL A 118 -6.83 12.78 3.98
N CYS A 119 -6.04 13.83 4.20
CA CYS A 119 -6.12 15.09 3.45
C CYS A 119 -5.85 14.91 1.95
N ALA A 120 -4.97 13.97 1.58
CA ALA A 120 -4.73 13.59 0.20
C ALA A 120 -5.97 12.99 -0.47
N LEU A 121 -6.83 12.30 0.29
CA LEU A 121 -8.03 11.62 -0.24
C LEU A 121 -9.33 12.41 -0.04
N ASP A 122 -9.39 13.27 0.98
CA ASP A 122 -10.54 14.10 1.30
C ASP A 122 -10.25 15.58 1.01
N LYS A 123 -10.77 16.06 -0.13
CA LYS A 123 -10.64 17.47 -0.53
C LYS A 123 -11.27 18.47 0.45
N SER A 124 -12.20 18.04 1.29
CA SER A 124 -12.91 18.90 2.25
C SER A 124 -12.15 19.08 3.57
N MET A 125 -11.24 18.16 3.87
CA MET A 125 -10.44 18.22 5.08
C MET A 125 -9.44 19.39 5.02
N LYS A 126 -9.44 20.23 6.06
CA LYS A 126 -8.51 21.35 6.18
C LYS A 126 -7.13 20.83 6.56
N ILE A 127 -6.09 21.34 5.89
CA ILE A 127 -4.70 21.07 6.26
C ILE A 127 -4.33 22.09 7.34
N ALA A 128 -4.08 21.61 8.56
CA ALA A 128 -3.75 22.46 9.70
C ALA A 128 -2.35 23.09 9.55
N ASP A 129 -1.38 22.30 9.08
CA ASP A 129 -0.01 22.75 8.87
C ASP A 129 0.16 23.41 7.51
N LYS A 130 0.31 24.73 7.51
CA LYS A 130 0.48 25.51 6.28
C LYS A 130 1.73 25.12 5.49
N ALA A 131 2.78 24.63 6.14
CA ALA A 131 4.01 24.19 5.46
C ALA A 131 3.76 22.95 4.58
N LYS A 132 2.78 22.11 4.95
CA LYS A 132 2.40 20.91 4.19
C LYS A 132 1.38 21.17 3.09
N ALA A 133 0.72 22.32 3.09
CA ALA A 133 -0.45 22.57 2.26
C ALA A 133 -0.18 22.42 0.75
N SER A 134 0.99 22.87 0.27
CA SER A 134 1.41 22.76 -1.13
C SER A 134 1.99 21.38 -1.49
N LEU A 135 2.33 20.56 -0.49
CA LEU A 135 2.98 19.26 -0.66
C LEU A 135 1.98 18.11 -0.69
N ILE A 136 0.80 18.30 -0.10
CA ILE A 136 -0.28 17.30 -0.12
C ILE A 136 -0.92 17.24 -1.52
N VAL A 137 -0.73 16.10 -2.19
CA VAL A 137 -1.33 15.82 -3.49
C VAL A 137 -2.75 15.33 -3.27
N ARG A 138 -3.72 16.18 -3.61
CA ARG A 138 -5.13 15.90 -3.37
C ARG A 138 -5.80 15.20 -4.55
N ARG A 139 -6.63 14.22 -4.21
CA ARG A 139 -7.63 13.66 -5.10
C ARG A 139 -8.58 14.76 -5.56
N LYS A 140 -8.87 14.79 -6.87
CA LYS A 140 -9.73 15.82 -7.49
C LYS A 140 -11.22 15.59 -7.20
N THR A 141 -11.63 14.35 -7.02
CA THR A 141 -13.02 13.94 -6.81
C THR A 141 -13.33 13.72 -5.34
N HIS A 142 -14.59 13.94 -4.95
CA HIS A 142 -15.05 13.62 -3.60
C HIS A 142 -14.97 12.11 -3.34
N PHE A 143 -14.71 11.73 -2.09
CA PHE A 143 -14.43 10.34 -1.73
C PHE A 143 -14.85 10.05 -0.28
N ASP A 144 -16.02 9.43 -0.11
CA ASP A 144 -16.67 9.20 1.19
C ASP A 144 -15.87 8.33 2.17
N SER A 145 -14.94 7.51 1.68
CA SER A 145 -14.20 6.53 2.49
C SER A 145 -12.72 6.91 2.67
N ALA A 146 -12.38 8.20 2.59
CA ALA A 146 -11.01 8.71 2.66
C ALA A 146 -10.20 8.15 3.84
N LYS A 147 -10.73 8.22 5.06
CA LYS A 147 -10.03 7.71 6.26
C LYS A 147 -9.69 6.22 6.17
N ARG A 148 -10.65 5.41 5.70
CA ARG A 148 -10.48 3.97 5.57
C ARG A 148 -9.44 3.62 4.51
N HIS A 149 -9.50 4.25 3.34
CA HIS A 149 -8.56 3.99 2.25
C HIS A 149 -7.17 4.55 2.53
N ALA A 150 -7.04 5.68 3.23
CA ALA A 150 -5.77 6.19 3.69
C ALA A 150 -5.08 5.16 4.61
N GLN A 151 -5.82 4.61 5.58
CA GLN A 151 -5.30 3.53 6.44
C GLN A 151 -4.90 2.29 5.64
N MET A 152 -5.71 1.86 4.67
CA MET A 152 -5.39 0.70 3.82
C MET A 152 -4.13 0.91 3.01
N THR A 153 -3.94 2.11 2.42
CA THR A 153 -2.73 2.44 1.67
C THR A 153 -1.51 2.51 2.59
N ILE A 154 -1.62 3.12 3.77
CA ILE A 154 -0.54 3.15 4.77
C ILE A 154 -0.17 1.72 5.18
N ASN A 155 -1.15 0.88 5.52
CA ASN A 155 -0.91 -0.52 5.88
C ASN A 155 -0.20 -1.29 4.76
N ALA A 156 -0.61 -1.07 3.51
CA ALA A 156 0.05 -1.66 2.34
C ALA A 156 1.51 -1.19 2.22
N MET A 157 1.77 0.11 2.38
CA MET A 157 3.12 0.65 2.33
C MET A 157 3.99 0.15 3.50
N LEU A 158 3.44 0.01 4.71
CA LEU A 158 4.16 -0.59 5.85
C LEU A 158 4.49 -2.07 5.59
N ALA A 159 3.53 -2.85 5.09
CA ALA A 159 3.75 -4.26 4.77
C ALA A 159 4.80 -4.46 3.65
N LEU A 160 4.82 -3.55 2.66
CA LEU A 160 5.84 -3.51 1.61
C LEU A 160 7.16 -2.85 2.04
N ARG A 161 7.26 -2.43 3.31
CA ARG A 161 8.40 -1.69 3.86
C ARG A 161 8.73 -0.40 3.10
N ALA A 162 7.77 0.21 2.42
CA ALA A 162 7.90 1.55 1.83
C ALA A 162 7.76 2.67 2.86
N LEU A 163 7.11 2.38 4.01
CA LEU A 163 7.04 3.27 5.16
C LEU A 163 7.63 2.58 6.39
N GLU A 164 8.12 3.41 7.31
CA GLU A 164 8.51 3.03 8.66
C GLU A 164 7.70 3.85 9.67
N ALA A 165 7.10 3.17 10.65
CA ALA A 165 6.39 3.85 11.73
C ALA A 165 7.40 4.40 12.75
N THR A 166 7.42 5.72 12.95
CA THR A 166 8.33 6.38 13.89
C THR A 166 7.65 6.78 15.19
N ALA A 167 6.33 6.98 15.16
CA ALA A 167 5.48 7.21 16.30
C ALA A 167 4.04 6.85 15.95
N LYS A 168 3.11 6.98 16.91
CA LYS A 168 1.68 6.76 16.65
C LYS A 168 1.22 7.63 15.47
N ASN A 169 0.65 6.99 14.44
CA ASN A 169 0.11 7.62 13.23
C ASN A 169 1.11 8.49 12.45
N THR A 170 2.40 8.20 12.61
CA THR A 170 3.51 9.02 12.11
C THR A 170 4.53 8.12 11.42
N TYR A 171 4.92 8.49 10.20
CA TYR A 171 5.67 7.62 9.30
C TYR A 171 6.78 8.38 8.59
N LYS A 172 7.83 7.65 8.25
CA LYS A 172 8.88 8.09 7.31
C LYS A 172 8.91 7.17 6.10
N LEU A 173 9.31 7.73 4.96
CA LEU A 173 9.56 6.93 3.76
C LEU A 173 10.84 6.12 3.99
N ALA A 174 10.80 4.83 3.65
CA ALA A 174 11.98 3.99 3.74
C ALA A 174 12.98 4.35 2.63
N ASP A 175 14.27 4.10 2.87
CA ASP A 175 15.31 4.19 1.85
C ASP A 175 15.54 2.79 1.25
N ASN A 176 14.75 2.43 0.24
CA ASN A 176 14.86 1.14 -0.43
C ASN A 176 14.43 1.19 -1.90
N GLU A 177 14.71 0.09 -2.59
CA GLU A 177 14.46 -0.09 -4.02
C GLU A 177 13.00 0.18 -4.43
N LEU A 178 12.01 -0.17 -3.59
CA LEU A 178 10.61 0.12 -3.90
C LEU A 178 10.35 1.63 -3.91
N VAL A 179 10.85 2.35 -2.91
CA VAL A 179 10.68 3.80 -2.84
C VAL A 179 11.41 4.50 -3.98
N THR A 180 12.63 4.06 -4.32
CA THR A 180 13.39 4.56 -5.48
C THR A 180 12.58 4.41 -6.77
N ARG A 181 12.07 3.21 -7.05
CA ARG A 181 11.23 2.97 -8.24
C ARG A 181 9.96 3.82 -8.23
N LEU A 182 9.28 3.94 -7.11
CA LEU A 182 8.09 4.80 -7.02
C LEU A 182 8.43 6.26 -7.36
N LYS A 183 9.53 6.80 -6.83
CA LYS A 183 10.00 8.15 -7.14
C LYS A 183 10.30 8.33 -8.63
N GLU A 184 11.06 7.43 -9.24
CA GLU A 184 11.37 7.46 -10.68
C GLU A 184 10.09 7.41 -11.53
N ARG A 185 9.16 6.55 -11.14
CA ARG A 185 7.89 6.35 -11.83
C ARG A 185 7.00 7.59 -11.77
N PHE A 186 6.98 8.30 -10.66
CA PHE A 186 6.24 9.56 -10.53
C PHE A 186 6.96 10.74 -11.19
N ALA A 187 8.29 10.73 -11.27
CA ALA A 187 9.07 11.77 -11.94
C ALA A 187 8.99 11.68 -13.47
N ALA A 188 8.66 10.51 -14.03
CA ALA A 188 8.51 10.29 -15.46
C ALA A 188 7.15 10.70 -16.05
N LEU A 189 6.30 11.38 -15.26
CA LEU A 189 4.94 11.81 -15.63
C LEU A 189 4.90 13.31 -15.91
#